data_AF-V4SY95-F1
#
_entry.id   AF-V4SY95-F1
#
_cell.length_a   1.000
_cell.length_b   1.000
_cell.length_c   1.000
_cell.angle_alpha   90.00
_cell.angle_beta   90.00
_cell.angle_gamma   90.00
#
_symmetry.space_group_name_H-M   'P 1'
#
loop_
_entity.id
_entity.type
_entity.pdbx_description
1 polymer ?
#
loop_
_entity_poly.entity_id
_entity_poly.type
_entity_poly.pdbx_seq_one_letter_code
_entity_poly.pdbx_strand_id
1 'polypeptide(L)'
;SVAYDRSSAPKDCRVSGWLQGDDSDLAVGAEKMFLLTEFTYDLDKSNAQTFNVLDLPGSGVVDTVRLDFTSNHGSSSHTCIYRLRVHGREPDSVSVLAMQS
;
A
#
# COMPACT_ATOMS: atom_id res chain seq x y z
N SER A 1 1.12 9.61 -22.58
CA SER A 1 0.09 9.45 -21.54
C SER A 1 -0.12 7.96 -21.28
N VAL A 2 -0.46 7.56 -20.06
CA VAL A 2 -0.72 6.14 -19.70
C VAL A 2 -2.13 5.66 -20.07
N ALA A 3 -3.08 6.60 -20.21
CA ALA A 3 -4.44 6.40 -20.70
C ALA A 3 -4.96 7.70 -21.36
N TYR A 4 -5.93 7.59 -22.27
CA TYR A 4 -6.58 8.76 -22.87
C TYR A 4 -7.61 9.39 -21.90
N ASP A 5 -8.43 8.57 -21.26
CA ASP A 5 -9.28 8.96 -20.14
C ASP A 5 -8.69 8.43 -18.82
N ARG A 6 -8.63 9.29 -17.81
CA ARG A 6 -8.10 8.98 -16.47
C ARG A 6 -9.18 9.06 -15.38
N SER A 7 -10.45 9.21 -15.76
CA SER A 7 -11.59 9.24 -14.84
C SER A 7 -11.71 7.95 -14.00
N SER A 8 -11.25 6.81 -14.53
CA SER A 8 -11.23 5.53 -13.83
C SER A 8 -10.00 5.30 -12.95
N ALA A 9 -9.05 6.23 -12.90
CA ALA A 9 -7.92 6.11 -11.98
C ALA A 9 -8.43 6.16 -10.52
N PRO A 10 -7.84 5.38 -9.60
CA PRO A 10 -8.19 5.47 -8.20
C PRO A 10 -7.88 6.88 -7.67
N LYS A 11 -8.65 7.35 -6.69
CA LYS A 11 -8.45 8.67 -6.08
C LYS A 11 -8.10 8.52 -4.62
N ASP A 12 -9.09 8.35 -3.75
CA ASP A 12 -8.89 8.26 -2.31
C ASP A 12 -8.55 6.81 -1.93
N CYS A 13 -7.29 6.59 -1.52
CA CYS A 13 -6.70 5.28 -1.31
C CYS A 13 -6.24 5.10 0.14
N ARG A 14 -6.31 3.87 0.62
CA ARG A 14 -5.80 3.43 1.93
C ARG A 14 -5.01 2.14 1.76
N VAL A 15 -3.84 2.09 2.39
CA VAL A 15 -2.98 0.90 2.41
C VAL A 15 -2.86 0.40 3.84
N SER A 16 -3.19 -0.87 4.02
CA SER A 16 -3.00 -1.60 5.27
C SER A 16 -2.06 -2.77 5.06
N GLY A 17 -1.43 -3.25 6.13
CA GLY A 17 -0.53 -4.41 6.08
C GLY A 17 -0.60 -5.26 7.34
N TRP A 18 -0.22 -6.53 7.20
CA TRP A 18 -0.08 -7.49 8.30
C TRP A 18 0.96 -8.56 7.95
N LEU A 19 1.39 -9.31 8.96
CA LEU A 19 2.18 -10.53 8.81
C LEU A 19 1.23 -11.72 8.80
N GLN A 20 1.20 -12.50 7.72
CA GLN A 20 0.43 -13.73 7.66
C GLN A 20 1.13 -14.81 8.51
N GLY A 21 0.55 -15.17 9.65
CA GLY A 21 1.00 -16.31 10.45
C GLY A 21 0.38 -17.62 9.99
N ASP A 22 0.90 -18.76 10.47
CA ASP A 22 0.47 -20.14 10.14
C ASP A 22 -1.00 -20.48 10.49
N ASP A 23 -1.76 -19.54 11.07
CA ASP A 23 -3.13 -19.81 11.49
C ASP A 23 -4.09 -19.57 10.32
N SER A 24 -4.32 -20.65 9.59
CA SER A 24 -5.27 -20.78 8.48
C SER A 24 -6.73 -20.76 8.96
N ASP A 25 -7.12 -19.75 9.72
CA ASP A 25 -8.53 -19.48 10.02
C ASP A 25 -8.93 -18.18 9.34
N LEU A 26 -9.64 -18.33 8.22
CA LEU A 26 -10.16 -17.30 7.32
C LEU A 26 -11.15 -16.31 7.98
N ALA A 27 -11.25 -16.32 9.31
CA ALA A 27 -12.11 -15.46 10.13
C ALA A 27 -11.34 -14.53 11.10
N VAL A 28 -10.01 -14.56 11.15
CA VAL A 28 -9.18 -13.72 12.04
C VAL A 28 -8.15 -12.92 11.20
N GLY A 29 -7.98 -11.61 11.28
CA GLY A 29 -8.64 -10.61 12.11
C GLY A 29 -8.32 -9.20 11.63
N ALA A 30 -9.33 -8.34 11.67
CA ALA A 30 -9.12 -6.89 11.68
C ALA A 30 -8.19 -6.46 12.83
N GLU A 31 -8.06 -7.28 13.88
CA GLU A 31 -7.22 -7.09 15.07
C GLU A 31 -5.70 -7.03 14.79
N LYS A 32 -5.23 -7.50 13.63
CA LYS A 32 -3.79 -7.48 13.26
C LYS A 32 -3.45 -6.64 12.02
N MET A 33 -4.43 -5.96 11.41
CA MET A 33 -4.15 -5.07 10.29
C MET A 33 -3.73 -3.71 10.79
N PHE A 34 -2.55 -3.26 10.34
CA PHE A 34 -2.05 -1.93 10.65
C PHE A 34 -2.26 -1.00 9.45
N LEU A 35 -2.66 0.24 9.73
CA LEU A 35 -2.70 1.28 8.70
C LEU A 35 -1.27 1.67 8.33
N LEU A 36 -0.90 1.50 7.07
CA LEU A 36 0.42 1.91 6.56
C LEU A 36 0.39 3.33 6.01
N THR A 37 -0.64 3.70 5.25
CA THR A 37 -0.82 5.08 4.76
C THR A 37 -2.21 5.31 4.18
N GLU A 38 -2.65 6.56 4.15
CA GLU A 38 -3.75 7.05 3.32
C GLU A 38 -3.20 8.08 2.35
N PHE A 39 -3.69 8.08 1.10
CA PHE A 39 -3.23 9.02 0.08
C PHE A 39 -4.27 9.27 -0.99
N THR A 40 -4.13 10.39 -1.70
CA THR A 40 -4.88 10.69 -2.91
C THR A 40 -3.97 10.58 -4.12
N TYR A 41 -4.32 9.73 -5.08
CA TYR A 41 -3.65 9.71 -6.39
C TYR A 41 -4.13 10.90 -7.21
N ASP A 42 -3.21 11.80 -7.56
CA ASP A 42 -3.52 13.11 -8.13
C ASP A 42 -3.23 13.16 -9.63
N LEU A 43 -4.25 13.42 -10.44
CA LEU A 43 -4.11 13.44 -11.90
C LEU A 43 -3.24 14.58 -12.44
N ASP A 44 -2.99 15.62 -11.65
CA ASP A 44 -2.15 16.76 -12.02
C ASP A 44 -0.66 16.52 -11.72
N LYS A 45 -0.34 15.44 -11.00
CA LYS A 45 1.04 15.02 -10.68
C LYS A 45 1.57 13.98 -11.69
N SER A 46 2.78 13.50 -11.42
CA SER A 46 3.41 12.41 -12.19
C SER A 46 2.52 11.17 -12.27
N ASN A 47 2.56 10.46 -13.40
CA ASN A 47 1.80 9.21 -13.59
C ASN A 47 2.24 8.10 -12.60
N ALA A 48 3.50 8.13 -12.18
CA ALA A 48 4.01 7.27 -11.10
C ALA A 48 4.17 8.13 -9.84
N GLN A 49 3.43 7.78 -8.79
CA GLN A 49 3.43 8.48 -7.51
C GLN A 49 3.83 7.51 -6.41
N THR A 50 4.70 7.97 -5.52
CA THR A 50 5.19 7.21 -4.37
C THR A 50 4.77 7.94 -3.11
N PHE A 51 4.23 7.19 -2.16
CA PHE A 51 3.75 7.69 -0.89
C PHE A 51 4.52 6.99 0.23
N ASN A 52 5.01 7.76 1.20
CA ASN A 52 5.72 7.20 2.36
C ASN A 52 4.70 6.59 3.33
N VAL A 53 5.13 5.55 4.03
CA VAL A 53 4.33 4.93 5.11
C VAL A 53 4.41 5.76 6.39
N LEU A 54 3.42 5.60 7.26
CA LEU A 54 3.42 6.16 8.60
C LEU A 54 4.45 5.42 9.47
N ASP A 55 5.34 6.16 10.11
CA ASP A 55 6.29 5.60 11.09
C ASP A 55 5.56 5.32 12.42
N LEU A 56 4.84 4.21 12.48
CA LEU A 56 4.11 3.79 13.68
C LEU A 56 4.99 2.87 14.55
N PRO A 57 5.11 3.13 15.87
CA PRO A 57 5.79 2.22 16.78
C PRO A 57 5.07 0.86 16.77
N GLY A 58 5.75 -0.18 16.32
CA GLY A 58 5.16 -1.50 16.13
C GLY A 58 4.73 -1.84 14.71
N SER A 59 5.07 -1.03 13.69
CA SER A 59 5.04 -1.48 12.29
C SER A 59 6.04 -2.64 12.15
N GLY A 60 5.57 -3.85 12.42
CA GLY A 60 6.37 -5.06 12.32
C GLY A 60 6.72 -5.40 10.88
N VAL A 61 7.37 -6.55 10.69
CA VAL A 61 7.53 -7.14 9.37
C VAL A 61 6.15 -7.39 8.78
N VAL A 62 5.94 -7.00 7.52
CA VAL A 62 4.70 -7.20 6.76
C VAL A 62 5.05 -8.01 5.53
N ASP A 63 4.31 -9.09 5.27
CA ASP A 63 4.38 -9.87 4.04
C ASP A 63 3.15 -9.67 3.14
N THR A 64 2.07 -9.13 3.72
CA THR A 64 0.79 -8.99 3.06
C THR A 64 0.29 -7.55 3.13
N VAL A 65 -0.06 -6.99 1.98
CA VAL A 65 -0.62 -5.64 1.87
C VAL A 65 -2.01 -5.66 1.25
N ARG A 66 -2.86 -4.75 1.71
CA ARG A 66 -4.19 -4.48 1.15
C ARG A 66 -4.26 -3.02 0.71
N LEU A 67 -4.61 -2.82 -0.55
CA LEU A 67 -4.97 -1.52 -1.10
C LEU A 67 -6.49 -1.43 -1.20
N ASP A 68 -7.09 -0.57 -0.39
CA ASP A 68 -8.48 -0.14 -0.53
C ASP A 68 -8.53 1.22 -1.25
N PHE A 69 -9.57 1.46 -2.04
CA PHE A 69 -9.89 2.79 -2.58
C PHE A 69 -11.40 3.01 -2.48
N THR A 70 -11.80 4.21 -2.06
CA THR A 70 -13.20 4.56 -1.79
C THR A 70 -13.80 5.43 -2.89
N SER A 71 -12.97 5.95 -3.79
CA SER A 71 -13.37 6.81 -4.90
C SER A 71 -12.44 6.69 -6.11
N ASN A 72 -12.89 7.20 -7.25
CA ASN A 72 -12.10 7.40 -8.46
C ASN A 72 -12.28 8.84 -8.97
N HIS A 73 -11.70 9.15 -10.12
CA HIS A 73 -11.73 10.49 -10.71
C HIS A 73 -12.96 10.76 -11.60
N GLY A 74 -14.06 10.02 -11.43
CA GLY A 74 -15.36 10.31 -12.06
C GLY A 74 -15.92 9.22 -12.95
N SER A 75 -15.25 8.08 -13.10
CA SER A 75 -15.82 6.92 -13.81
C SER A 75 -16.95 6.30 -13.00
N SER A 76 -18.14 6.20 -13.59
CA SER A 76 -19.33 5.66 -12.93
C SER A 76 -19.42 4.13 -12.92
N SER A 77 -18.61 3.44 -13.73
CA SER A 77 -18.74 2.00 -13.95
C SER A 77 -17.60 1.16 -13.39
N HIS A 78 -16.39 1.73 -13.28
CA HIS A 78 -15.20 0.96 -12.91
C HIS A 78 -14.04 1.84 -12.45
N THR A 79 -13.08 1.21 -11.77
CA THR A 79 -11.80 1.79 -11.42
C THR A 79 -10.67 0.90 -11.98
N CYS A 80 -9.69 1.50 -12.63
CA CYS A 80 -8.56 0.79 -13.24
C CYS A 80 -7.29 0.98 -12.43
N ILE A 81 -6.63 -0.13 -12.08
CA ILE A 81 -5.31 -0.13 -11.44
C ILE A 81 -4.28 -0.63 -12.43
N TYR A 82 -3.30 0.21 -12.76
CA TYR A 82 -2.24 -0.15 -13.70
C TYR A 82 -1.10 -0.90 -13.01
N ARG A 83 -0.60 -0.37 -11.89
CA ARG A 83 0.52 -0.96 -11.16
C ARG A 83 0.60 -0.44 -9.72
N LEU A 84 0.64 -1.36 -8.77
CA LEU A 84 1.06 -1.10 -7.39
C LEU A 84 2.50 -1.58 -7.21
N ARG A 85 3.32 -0.79 -6.52
CA ARG A 85 4.69 -1.17 -6.12
C ARG A 85 4.80 -1.00 -4.61
N VAL A 86 5.36 -2.00 -3.95
CA VAL A 86 5.66 -1.96 -2.51
C VAL A 86 7.17 -1.90 -2.38
N HIS A 87 7.64 -0.97 -1.55
CA HIS A 87 9.05 -0.77 -1.26
C HIS A 87 9.28 -1.03 0.22
N GLY A 88 10.38 -1.69 0.55
CA GLY A 88 10.72 -2.02 1.92
C GLY A 88 12.19 -2.44 2.03
N ARG A 89 12.59 -2.84 3.23
CA ARG A 89 13.88 -3.45 3.52
C ARG A 89 13.64 -4.87 4.02
N GLU A 90 14.44 -5.82 3.56
CA GLU A 90 14.37 -7.17 4.11
C GLU A 90 14.88 -7.16 5.57
N PRO A 91 14.22 -7.87 6.49
CA PRO A 91 14.58 -7.89 7.91
C PRO A 91 16.07 -8.26 8.14
N ASP A 92 16.58 -9.22 7.39
CA ASP A 92 17.95 -9.73 7.53
C ASP A 92 19.03 -8.79 6.96
N SER A 93 18.63 -7.79 6.16
CA SER A 93 19.54 -6.77 5.62
C SER A 93 19.98 -5.74 6.67
N VAL A 94 19.23 -5.60 7.77
CA VAL A 94 19.55 -4.63 8.84
C VAL A 94 20.67 -5.15 9.74
N SER A 95 20.84 -6.47 9.85
CA SER A 95 21.89 -7.11 10.65
C SER A 95 23.30 -6.86 10.09
N VAL A 96 23.45 -6.71 8.78
CA VAL A 96 24.78 -6.57 8.14
C VAL A 96 25.33 -5.14 8.26
N LEU A 97 24.46 -4.13 8.31
CA LEU A 97 24.86 -2.72 8.46
C LEU A 97 25.26 -2.36 9.90
N ALA A 98 24.66 -3.01 10.90
CA ALA A 98 25.00 -2.80 12.31
C ALA A 98 26.31 -3.51 12.73
N MET A 99 26.85 -4.41 11.92
CA MET A 99 28.10 -5.13 12.19
C MET A 99 29.34 -4.47 11.56
N GLN A 100 29.19 -3.34 10.85
CA GLN A 100 30.30 -2.62 10.20
C GLN A 100 30.55 -1.21 10.76
N SER A 101 29.96 -0.86 11.90
CA SER A 101 30.19 0.42 12.60
C SER A 101 31.02 0.26 13.86
#